data_AF-A0A2E4HM87-F1
#
_entry.id   AF-A0A2E4HM87-F1
#
_cell.length_a   1.000
_cell.length_b   1.000
_cell.length_c   1.000
_cell.angle_alpha   90.00
_cell.angle_beta   90.00
_cell.angle_gamma   90.00
#
_symmetry.space_group_name_H-M   'P 1'
#
loop_
_entity.id
_entity.type
_entity.pdbx_description
1 polymer ?
#
loop_
_entity_poly.entity_id
_entity_poly.type
_entity_poly.pdbx_seq_one_letter_code
_entity_poly.pdbx_strand_id
1 'polypeptide(L)'
;MIKCFKYYIFESKVWSTLVYILGVSFLFEIISKDKNKGVLLEGYSSNNDKHVEFEESDSFKGKKDGYVFKKGEKGLGYYLDK
;
A
#
# COMPACT_ATOMS: atom_id res chain seq x y z
N MET A 1 -33.10 -29.03 -0.55
CA MET A 1 -31.71 -28.81 -1.01
C MET A 1 -30.92 -27.82 -0.17
N ILE A 2 -31.42 -26.60 0.10
CA ILE A 2 -30.69 -25.55 0.84
C ILE A 2 -30.22 -26.01 2.25
N LYS A 3 -31.02 -26.80 2.96
CA LYS A 3 -30.65 -27.35 4.28
C LYS A 3 -29.45 -28.31 4.22
N CYS A 4 -29.42 -29.20 3.22
CA CYS A 4 -28.29 -30.12 3.03
C CYS A 4 -27.01 -29.37 2.70
N PHE A 5 -27.12 -28.29 1.91
CA PHE A 5 -25.98 -27.44 1.56
C PHE A 5 -25.38 -26.75 2.80
N LYS A 6 -26.24 -26.21 3.67
CA LYS A 6 -25.82 -25.56 4.91
C LYS A 6 -25.17 -26.55 5.88
N TYR A 7 -25.73 -27.75 6.03
CA TYR A 7 -25.17 -28.85 6.82
C TYR A 7 -23.80 -29.28 6.26
N TYR A 8 -23.70 -29.48 4.96
CA TYR A 8 -22.46 -29.92 4.32
C TYR A 8 -21.33 -28.91 4.45
N ILE A 9 -21.63 -27.61 4.28
CA ILE A 9 -20.64 -26.53 4.36
C ILE A 9 -20.23 -26.22 5.81
N PHE A 10 -21.16 -26.25 6.77
CA PHE A 10 -20.90 -25.79 8.15
C PHE A 10 -20.77 -26.90 9.20
N GLU A 11 -21.51 -28.01 9.09
CA GLU A 11 -21.49 -29.06 10.13
C GLU A 11 -20.44 -30.15 9.89
N SER A 12 -19.99 -30.31 8.65
CA SER A 12 -18.87 -31.22 8.38
C SER A 12 -17.54 -30.54 8.75
N LYS A 13 -16.89 -31.08 9.78
CA LYS A 13 -15.64 -30.53 10.35
C LYS A 13 -14.54 -30.35 9.30
N VAL A 14 -14.49 -31.23 8.29
CA VAL A 14 -13.50 -31.20 7.22
C VAL A 14 -13.76 -30.06 6.22
N TRP A 15 -15.00 -29.89 5.76
CA TRP A 15 -15.31 -28.85 4.78
C TRP A 15 -15.34 -27.46 5.40
N SER A 16 -15.79 -27.34 6.65
CA SER A 16 -15.69 -26.08 7.39
C SER A 16 -14.22 -25.62 7.51
N THR A 17 -13.31 -26.56 7.79
CA THR A 17 -11.87 -26.27 7.84
C THR A 17 -11.33 -25.85 6.47
N LEU A 18 -11.73 -26.54 5.39
CA LEU A 18 -11.31 -26.20 4.03
C LEU A 18 -11.82 -24.83 3.58
N VAL A 19 -13.08 -24.50 3.87
CA VAL A 19 -13.66 -23.17 3.61
C VAL A 19 -12.95 -22.09 4.42
N TYR A 20 -12.62 -22.37 5.68
CA TYR A 20 -11.86 -21.44 6.53
C TYR A 20 -10.45 -21.19 5.97
N ILE A 21 -9.72 -22.24 5.57
CA ILE A 21 -8.38 -22.12 4.97
C ILE A 21 -8.44 -21.26 3.69
N LEU A 22 -9.41 -21.50 2.82
CA LEU A 22 -9.59 -20.71 1.60
C LEU A 22 -9.93 -19.25 1.93
N GLY A 23 -10.83 -19.00 2.87
CA GLY A 23 -11.21 -17.65 3.31
C GLY A 23 -10.05 -16.88 3.93
N VAL A 24 -9.26 -17.53 4.79
CA VAL A 24 -8.06 -16.93 5.41
C VAL A 24 -6.97 -16.68 4.37
N SER A 25 -6.78 -17.59 3.40
CA SER A 25 -5.82 -17.40 2.31
C SER A 25 -6.18 -16.19 1.45
N PHE A 26 -7.46 -16.02 1.13
CA PHE A 26 -7.95 -14.87 0.38
C PHE A 26 -7.81 -13.56 1.18
N LEU A 27 -8.15 -13.58 2.47
CA LEU A 27 -7.95 -12.44 3.36
C LEU A 27 -6.46 -12.07 3.49
N PHE A 28 -5.58 -13.07 3.58
CA PHE A 28 -4.14 -12.88 3.61
C PHE A 28 -3.62 -12.26 2.31
N GLU A 29 -4.16 -12.62 1.13
CA GLU A 29 -3.81 -11.99 -0.14
C GLU A 29 -4.23 -10.51 -0.18
N ILE A 30 -5.43 -10.17 0.32
CA ILE A 30 -5.90 -8.78 0.44
C ILE A 30 -4.97 -7.97 1.34
N ILE A 31 -4.63 -8.49 2.52
CA ILE A 31 -3.72 -7.84 3.48
C ILE A 31 -2.29 -7.77 2.91
N SER A 32 -1.84 -8.78 2.16
CA SER A 32 -0.51 -8.80 1.54
C SER A 32 -0.41 -7.85 0.35
N LYS A 33 -1.49 -7.65 -0.40
CA LYS A 33 -1.59 -6.62 -1.45
C LYS A 33 -1.53 -5.22 -0.86
N ASP A 34 -2.11 -4.99 0.32
CA ASP A 34 -2.06 -3.70 1.01
C ASP A 34 -0.63 -3.35 1.44
N LYS A 35 0.14 -4.34 1.92
CA LYS A 35 1.59 -4.15 2.19
C LYS A 35 2.44 -3.90 0.95
N ASN A 36 2.09 -4.46 -0.22
CA ASN A 36 2.78 -4.13 -1.47
C ASN A 36 2.40 -2.76 -2.05
N LYS A 37 1.31 -2.13 -1.56
CA LYS A 37 0.96 -0.74 -1.91
C LYS A 37 1.45 0.28 -0.86
N GLY A 38 1.72 -0.17 0.36
CA GLY A 38 2.27 0.63 1.45
C GLY A 38 3.81 0.55 1.62
N VAL A 39 4.50 -0.35 0.92
CA VAL A 39 5.97 -0.50 0.94
C VAL A 39 6.57 -0.21 -0.45
N LEU A 40 6.15 0.91 -1.03
CA LEU A 40 6.96 1.65 -2.01
C LEU A 40 6.91 3.12 -1.61
N LEU A 41 7.39 3.42 -0.41
CA LEU A 41 7.84 4.74 0.05
C LEU A 41 8.61 4.56 1.38
N GLU A 42 9.39 3.48 1.49
CA GLU A 42 10.51 3.47 2.43
C GLU A 42 11.58 4.36 1.79
N GLY A 43 11.80 5.51 2.41
CA GLY A 43 12.69 6.54 1.92
C GLY A 43 14.14 6.05 1.81
N TYR A 44 14.82 6.62 0.81
CA TYR A 44 16.28 6.80 0.72
C TYR A 44 17.15 5.54 0.79
N SER A 45 17.72 5.16 -0.36
CA SER A 45 19.13 5.47 -0.65
C SER A 45 19.59 4.70 -1.88
N SER A 46 19.63 5.37 -3.03
CA SER A 46 20.65 5.05 -4.01
C SER A 46 21.54 6.28 -4.10
N ASN A 47 22.68 6.17 -3.44
CA ASN A 47 23.81 7.07 -3.52
C ASN A 47 24.04 7.49 -4.98
N ASN A 48 23.67 8.72 -5.29
CA ASN A 48 24.21 9.50 -6.39
C ASN A 48 23.81 10.94 -6.11
N ASP A 49 24.81 11.81 -6.00
CA ASP A 49 24.74 13.26 -5.82
C ASP A 49 23.98 13.95 -6.97
N LYS A 50 22.68 13.72 -7.04
CA LYS A 50 21.77 14.33 -7.99
C LYS A 50 20.70 15.00 -7.15
N HIS A 51 20.95 16.25 -6.78
CA HIS A 51 19.91 17.15 -6.28
C HIS A 51 18.77 17.15 -7.31
N VAL A 52 17.71 16.40 -7.03
CA VAL A 52 16.54 16.35 -7.90
C VAL A 52 15.84 17.70 -7.76
N GLU A 53 15.62 18.37 -8.89
CA GLU A 53 15.06 19.73 -8.95
C GLU A 53 13.60 19.81 -8.47
N PHE A 54 12.87 18.69 -8.51
CA PHE A 54 11.48 18.59 -8.10
C PHE A 54 11.14 17.22 -7.51
N GLU A 55 10.41 17.21 -6.40
CA GLU A 55 9.84 16.03 -5.75
C GLU A 55 8.32 16.24 -5.61
N GLU A 56 7.53 15.44 -6.32
CA GLU A 56 6.07 15.50 -6.26
C GLU A 56 5.55 15.08 -4.87
N SER A 57 4.59 15.83 -4.34
CA SER A 57 3.96 15.52 -3.06
C SER A 57 2.56 16.07 -3.00
N ASP A 58 1.60 15.20 -2.70
CA ASP A 58 0.17 15.53 -2.61
C ASP A 58 -0.17 16.39 -1.38
N SER A 59 0.74 16.49 -0.41
CA SER A 59 0.57 17.26 0.81
C SER A 59 1.89 17.82 1.33
N PHE A 60 1.80 18.84 2.18
CA PHE A 60 2.97 19.40 2.87
C PHE A 60 3.40 18.44 3.99
N LYS A 61 4.58 17.83 3.83
CA LYS A 61 5.18 16.88 4.79
C LYS A 61 6.12 17.54 5.81
N GLY A 62 6.23 18.88 5.79
CA GLY A 62 7.12 19.65 6.65
C GLY A 62 8.24 20.36 5.89
N LYS A 63 9.06 21.11 6.64
CA LYS A 63 10.20 21.85 6.09
C LYS A 63 11.30 20.87 5.68
N LYS A 64 11.81 21.01 4.46
CA LYS A 64 12.95 20.26 3.93
C LYS A 64 14.05 21.27 3.59
N ASP A 65 15.23 21.12 4.17
CA ASP A 65 16.31 22.08 3.99
C ASP A 65 16.78 22.10 2.53
N GLY A 66 16.88 23.30 1.94
CA GLY A 66 17.17 23.49 0.51
C GLY A 66 15.98 23.24 -0.43
N TYR A 67 14.76 23.11 0.09
CA TYR A 67 13.55 22.89 -0.72
C TYR A 67 12.37 23.76 -0.25
N VAL A 68 11.55 24.21 -1.20
CA VAL A 68 10.30 24.96 -0.99
C VAL A 68 9.11 24.16 -1.49
N PHE A 69 8.09 23.99 -0.65
CA PHE A 69 6.83 23.36 -1.06
C PHE A 69 5.95 24.36 -1.82
N LYS A 70 5.71 24.11 -3.10
CA LYS A 70 4.88 24.98 -3.96
C LYS A 70 4.23 24.19 -5.10
N LYS A 71 3.24 24.80 -5.74
CA LYS A 71 2.73 24.34 -7.04
C LYS A 71 3.51 25.03 -8.16
N GLY A 72 4.31 24.28 -8.89
CA GLY A 72 5.11 24.77 -10.02
C GLY A 72 4.76 24.07 -11.33
N GLU A 73 5.62 24.22 -12.34
CA GLU A 73 5.40 23.68 -13.69
C GLU A 73 5.27 22.16 -13.72
N LYS A 74 5.99 21.45 -12.84
CA LYS A 74 6.00 20.00 -12.74
C LYS A 74 4.89 19.45 -11.83
N GLY A 75 4.10 20.32 -11.20
CA GLY A 75 3.03 19.94 -10.28
C GLY A 75 3.24 20.45 -8.86
N LEU A 76 2.47 19.88 -7.92
CA LEU A 76 2.52 20.22 -6.49
C LEU A 76 3.60 19.38 -5.80
N GLY A 77 4.51 20.03 -5.08
CA GLY A 77 5.56 19.33 -4.37
C GLY A 77 6.71 20.22 -3.91
N TYR A 78 7.83 19.58 -3.59
CA TYR A 78 9.06 20.24 -3.14
C TYR A 78 9.96 20.59 -4.32
N TYR A 79 10.28 21.86 -4.47
CA TYR A 79 11.21 22.39 -5.47
C TYR A 79 12.51 22.78 -4.79
N LEU A 80 13.65 22.55 -5.45
CA LEU A 80 14.93 23.01 -4.92
C LEU A 80 14.93 24.54 -4.78
N ASP A 81 15.29 25.02 -3.60
CA ASP A 81 15.48 26.43 -3.30
C ASP A 81 16.83 26.86 -3.88
N LYS A 82 16.80 27.41 -5.09
CA LYS A 82 17.98 27.95 -5.80
C LYS A 82 18.09 29.45 -5.55
#